data_AF-C5DV69-F1
#
_entry.id   AF-C5DV69-F1
#
_cell.length_a   1.000
_cell.length_b   1.000
_cell.length_c   1.000
_cell.angle_alpha   90.00
_cell.angle_beta   90.00
_cell.angle_gamma   90.00
#
_symmetry.space_group_name_H-M   'P 1'
#
loop_
_entity.id
_entity.type
_entity.pdbx_description
1 polymer ?
#
loop_
_entity_poly.entity_id
_entity_poly.type
_entity_poly.pdbx_seq_one_letter_code
_entity_poly.pdbx_strand_id
1 'polypeptide(L)'
;MSFTSLLPAPKHSQSVPEDNFNAEQKNKELAVRALTHQKDEQDIERSVFDSAITNNLKFQDFVPIRQKDFGLQIPLPSQNEIDETYRRTKGIFEQILLKNTQPEAATIRNNQRALENTQEILVHSTGGKSNRKLKVIEHAKDPLQPNAHRAKKVVAPPVDEPMTPIFHKTDSVETAKKVSKEEKDMWKIPPAISSWKNPNGYTIGIDKRLAMDGRYNKDKMQAHEINDGFSQLSAALEMADRKARQELKLKAEAKKQIAEDENREKGEKLRILAQKAREERSRQRNKRSHRAIDDGYNNEATHREAIRKSRREELERDIRKSKMSTADRLRELAYSQGREVSEKVVLGAAKSTNSSGAHYDSRLFTKGANTQAKRGEGQVYDNPLFSQLGSSYRANLNKLDKDVEDEASMSAGQTKPIEFTAATDNNDADKEKEEHKEYGLSKKDDL
;
A
#
# COMPACT_ATOMS: atom_id res chain seq x y z
N MET A 1 -35.00 54.48 -4.10
CA MET A 1 -36.40 54.73 -3.67
C MET A 1 -36.55 54.08 -2.31
N SER A 2 -36.41 54.85 -1.22
CA SER A 2 -36.37 54.34 0.15
C SER A 2 -37.78 54.15 0.70
N PHE A 3 -38.01 53.09 1.48
CA PHE A 3 -39.29 52.68 2.07
C PHE A 3 -39.99 53.73 2.94
N THR A 4 -39.30 54.83 3.25
CA THR A 4 -39.80 55.93 4.10
C THR A 4 -40.77 56.87 3.38
N SER A 5 -40.83 56.83 2.04
CA SER A 5 -41.70 57.72 1.24
C SER A 5 -43.13 57.20 1.04
N LEU A 6 -43.46 56.02 1.58
CA LEU A 6 -44.77 55.36 1.42
C LEU A 6 -45.67 55.46 2.66
N LEU A 7 -45.22 56.14 3.72
CA LEU A 7 -46.03 56.35 4.92
C LEU A 7 -46.73 57.72 4.85
N PRO A 8 -48.02 57.80 5.24
CA PRO A 8 -48.73 59.07 5.31
C PRO A 8 -48.12 59.98 6.38
N ALA A 9 -48.04 61.29 6.09
CA ALA A 9 -47.45 62.26 6.99
C ALA A 9 -48.23 62.35 8.33
N PRO A 10 -47.53 62.54 9.47
CA PRO A 10 -48.16 62.62 10.79
C PRO A 10 -49.06 63.86 10.91
N LYS A 11 -50.25 63.67 11.49
CA LYS A 11 -51.36 64.64 11.44
C LYS A 11 -51.14 66.00 12.13
N HIS A 12 -50.00 66.25 12.80
CA HIS A 12 -49.77 67.47 13.61
C HIS A 12 -48.38 68.11 13.40
N SER A 13 -47.71 67.89 12.28
CA SER A 13 -46.56 68.75 11.91
C SER A 13 -47.09 70.02 11.26
N GLN A 14 -47.03 71.15 11.95
CA GLN A 14 -47.19 72.45 11.31
C GLN A 14 -46.14 72.56 10.20
N SER A 15 -46.58 72.99 9.02
CA SER A 15 -45.75 73.21 7.84
C SER A 15 -44.65 74.23 8.14
N VAL A 16 -43.45 73.77 8.44
CA VAL A 16 -42.25 74.58 8.31
C VAL A 16 -41.91 74.61 6.82
N PRO A 17 -41.72 75.79 6.19
CA PRO A 17 -41.34 75.86 4.79
C PRO A 17 -40.00 75.13 4.60
N GLU A 18 -39.93 74.30 3.57
CA GLU A 18 -38.73 73.58 3.14
C GLU A 18 -37.49 74.50 3.09
N ASP A 19 -36.62 74.39 4.10
CA ASP A 19 -35.32 75.05 4.21
C ASP A 19 -34.26 74.45 3.25
N ASN A 20 -34.68 73.81 2.16
CA ASN A 20 -33.75 73.28 1.15
C ASN A 20 -33.01 74.41 0.41
N PHE A 21 -33.62 75.61 0.30
CA PHE A 21 -32.94 76.80 -0.20
C PHE A 21 -31.85 77.29 0.76
N ASN A 22 -32.08 77.16 2.07
CA ASN A 22 -31.13 77.57 3.10
C ASN A 22 -29.94 76.60 3.22
N ALA A 23 -30.15 75.30 3.01
CA ALA A 23 -29.06 74.33 3.02
C ALA A 23 -28.12 74.51 1.82
N GLU A 24 -28.66 74.74 0.62
CA GLU A 24 -27.86 75.02 -0.57
C GLU A 24 -27.13 76.37 -0.49
N GLN A 25 -27.80 77.41 0.04
CA GLN A 25 -27.18 78.71 0.27
C GLN A 25 -26.09 78.63 1.33
N LYS A 26 -26.32 77.95 2.46
CA LYS A 26 -25.28 77.70 3.48
C LYS A 26 -24.10 76.92 2.91
N ASN A 27 -24.33 75.92 2.08
CA ASN A 27 -23.26 75.15 1.44
C ASN A 27 -22.46 76.00 0.44
N LYS A 28 -23.13 76.87 -0.33
CA LYS A 28 -22.49 77.83 -1.24
C LYS A 28 -21.70 78.89 -0.45
N GLU A 29 -22.24 79.37 0.66
CA GLU A 29 -21.62 80.35 1.55
C GLU A 29 -20.39 79.75 2.26
N LEU A 30 -20.46 78.49 2.71
CA LEU A 30 -19.33 77.70 3.24
C LEU A 30 -18.24 77.49 2.18
N ALA A 31 -18.62 77.18 0.94
CA ALA A 31 -17.66 77.01 -0.16
C ALA A 31 -16.97 78.34 -0.53
N VAL A 32 -17.71 79.45 -0.53
CA VAL A 32 -17.15 80.79 -0.77
C VAL A 32 -16.23 81.20 0.38
N ARG A 33 -16.58 80.93 1.64
CA ARG A 33 -15.73 81.21 2.82
C ARG A 33 -14.45 80.38 2.86
N ALA A 34 -14.51 79.12 2.39
CA ALA A 34 -13.34 78.25 2.28
C ALA A 34 -12.33 78.73 1.21
N LEU A 35 -12.82 79.41 0.16
CA LEU A 35 -11.99 79.95 -0.92
C LEU A 35 -11.38 81.33 -0.60
N THR A 36 -11.97 82.11 0.31
CA THR A 36 -11.54 83.49 0.59
C THR A 36 -10.46 83.63 1.69
N HIS A 37 -9.97 82.53 2.29
CA HIS A 37 -8.86 82.57 3.26
C HIS A 37 -8.97 83.66 4.35
N GLN A 38 -10.19 84.00 4.80
CA GLN A 38 -10.34 84.77 6.04
C GLN A 38 -10.13 83.82 7.21
N LYS A 39 -8.94 83.90 7.81
CA LYS A 39 -8.61 83.32 9.12
C LYS A 39 -9.38 84.09 10.20
N ASP A 40 -10.67 83.82 10.32
CA ASP A 40 -11.39 84.18 11.53
C ASP A 40 -11.56 82.89 12.36
N GLU A 41 -10.78 82.81 13.43
CA GLU A 41 -10.88 81.81 14.50
C GLU A 41 -12.16 82.03 15.31
N GLN A 42 -13.33 81.83 14.69
CA GLN A 42 -14.58 81.72 15.43
C GLN A 42 -15.17 80.34 15.24
N ASP A 43 -15.35 79.69 16.39
CA ASP A 43 -15.79 78.32 16.59
C ASP A 43 -16.96 77.94 15.70
N ILE A 44 -16.67 77.08 14.72
CA ILE A 44 -17.70 76.20 14.17
C ILE A 44 -18.12 75.33 15.35
N GLU A 45 -19.35 75.50 15.85
CA GLU A 45 -19.93 74.67 16.92
C GLU A 45 -19.84 73.19 16.53
N ARG A 46 -18.76 72.54 16.95
CA ARG A 46 -18.58 71.09 16.80
C ARG A 46 -19.54 70.44 17.77
N SER A 47 -20.40 69.55 17.28
CA SER A 47 -21.30 68.80 18.14
C SER A 47 -20.48 68.11 19.25
N VAL A 48 -21.02 68.04 20.47
CA VAL A 48 -20.34 67.49 21.66
C VAL A 48 -19.83 66.06 21.43
N PHE A 49 -20.48 65.30 20.55
CA PHE A 49 -20.06 63.95 20.16
C PHE A 49 -18.85 63.94 19.22
N ASP A 50 -18.71 64.96 18.37
CA ASP A 50 -17.59 65.07 17.44
C ASP A 50 -16.32 65.49 18.20
N SER A 51 -16.42 66.41 19.16
CA SER A 51 -15.27 66.83 19.99
C SER A 51 -14.72 65.70 20.88
N ALA A 52 -15.54 64.74 21.31
CA ALA A 52 -15.08 63.58 22.08
C ALA A 52 -14.33 62.54 21.22
N ILE A 53 -14.70 62.38 19.95
CA ILE A 53 -14.10 61.41 19.01
C ILE A 53 -12.89 62.02 18.27
N THR A 54 -12.87 63.34 18.08
CA THR A 54 -11.89 64.04 17.21
C THR A 54 -10.61 64.53 17.90
N ASN A 55 -10.46 64.35 19.22
CA ASN A 55 -9.28 64.88 19.91
C ASN A 55 -7.95 64.23 19.47
N ASN A 56 -7.98 62.96 19.02
CA ASN A 56 -6.78 62.20 18.66
C ASN A 56 -6.57 62.00 17.14
N LEU A 57 -7.50 62.45 16.29
CA LEU A 57 -7.51 62.18 14.86
C LEU A 57 -7.72 63.47 14.07
N LYS A 58 -6.66 63.96 13.41
CA LYS A 58 -6.75 65.12 12.53
C LYS A 58 -6.45 64.71 11.09
N PHE A 59 -7.21 65.27 10.15
CA PHE A 59 -6.93 65.05 8.71
C PHE A 59 -5.51 65.49 8.31
N GLN A 60 -4.96 66.49 9.02
CA GLN A 60 -3.60 66.98 8.81
C GLN A 60 -2.54 65.89 9.03
N ASP A 61 -2.81 64.88 9.87
CA ASP A 61 -1.88 63.79 10.17
C ASP A 61 -1.71 62.81 9.00
N PHE A 62 -2.68 62.74 8.08
CA PHE A 62 -2.62 61.88 6.88
C PHE A 62 -1.82 62.50 5.72
N VAL A 63 -1.60 63.82 5.75
CA VAL A 63 -1.04 64.56 4.61
C VAL A 63 0.47 64.72 4.79
N PRO A 64 1.31 64.17 3.90
CA PRO A 64 2.75 64.32 4.00
C PRO A 64 3.19 65.79 3.92
N ILE A 65 3.81 66.29 4.98
CA ILE A 65 4.21 67.71 5.09
C ILE A 65 5.25 68.09 4.01
N ARG A 66 6.19 67.20 3.70
CA ARG A 66 7.23 67.45 2.67
C ARG A 66 6.70 67.57 1.24
N GLN A 67 5.50 67.05 0.94
CA GLN A 67 4.90 67.20 -0.40
C GLN A 67 4.34 68.61 -0.63
N LYS A 68 3.99 69.33 0.44
CA LYS A 68 3.54 70.73 0.37
C LYS A 68 4.73 71.67 0.15
N ASP A 69 5.78 71.50 0.95
CA ASP A 69 6.97 72.34 0.94
C ASP A 69 8.23 71.48 0.78
N PHE A 70 8.71 71.32 -0.45
CA PHE A 70 9.96 70.60 -0.73
C PHE A 70 11.20 71.28 -0.14
N GLY A 71 11.12 72.59 0.13
CA GLY A 71 12.17 73.38 0.77
C GLY A 71 12.11 73.41 2.31
N LEU A 72 11.19 72.65 2.93
CA LEU A 72 11.07 72.62 4.39
C LEU A 72 12.35 72.06 5.03
N GLN A 73 13.08 72.92 5.73
CA GLN A 73 14.25 72.52 6.51
C GLN A 73 13.79 71.95 7.85
N ILE A 74 14.15 70.69 8.10
CA ILE A 74 14.00 70.08 9.42
C ILE A 74 15.36 70.27 10.11
N PRO A 75 15.52 71.27 10.99
CA PRO A 75 16.80 71.54 11.61
C PRO A 75 17.20 70.38 12.52
N LEU A 76 18.50 70.11 12.58
CA LEU A 76 19.04 69.27 13.64
C LEU A 76 18.89 70.02 14.98
N PRO A 77 18.70 69.30 16.11
CA PRO A 77 18.63 69.93 17.42
C PRO A 77 19.90 70.74 17.70
N SER A 78 19.75 71.84 18.42
CA SER A 78 20.87 72.72 18.75
C SER A 78 21.86 72.04 19.71
N GLN A 79 23.14 72.41 19.66
CA GLN A 79 24.15 71.83 20.56
C GLN A 79 23.80 72.06 22.05
N ASN A 80 23.22 73.21 22.39
CA ASN A 80 22.79 73.51 23.75
C ASN A 80 21.65 72.59 24.21
N GLU A 81 20.66 72.34 23.34
CA GLU A 81 19.54 71.43 23.61
C GLU A 81 20.02 69.98 23.77
N ILE A 82 21.00 69.55 22.97
CA ILE A 82 21.66 68.25 23.11
C ILE A 82 22.35 68.15 24.48
N ASP A 83 23.11 69.17 24.89
CA ASP A 83 23.84 69.16 26.16
C ASP A 83 22.88 69.19 27.36
N GLU A 84 21.77 69.94 27.28
CA GLU A 84 20.74 70.00 28.32
C GLU A 84 19.99 68.67 28.47
N THR A 85 19.54 68.09 27.34
CA THR A 85 18.88 66.78 27.33
C THR A 85 19.83 65.68 27.79
N TYR A 86 21.10 65.74 27.39
CA TYR A 86 22.14 64.83 27.85
C TYR A 86 22.34 64.91 29.37
N ARG A 87 22.51 66.11 29.94
CA ARG A 87 22.68 66.29 31.40
C ARG A 87 21.45 65.79 32.16
N ARG A 88 20.24 66.10 31.68
CA ARG A 88 18.98 65.66 32.29
C ARG A 88 18.85 64.14 32.28
N THR A 89 19.03 63.51 31.12
CA THR A 89 18.91 62.06 30.97
C THR A 89 20.01 61.33 31.73
N LYS A 90 21.26 61.80 31.65
CA LYS A 90 22.40 61.28 32.42
C LYS A 90 22.14 61.32 33.92
N GLY A 91 21.66 62.44 34.47
CA GLY A 91 21.34 62.53 35.90
C GLY A 91 20.29 61.51 36.35
N ILE A 92 19.26 61.27 35.53
CA ILE A 92 18.25 60.23 35.80
C ILE A 92 18.87 58.83 35.72
N PHE A 93 19.68 58.55 34.70
CA PHE A 93 20.35 57.26 34.57
C PHE A 93 21.35 57.01 35.70
N GLU A 94 22.10 58.01 36.14
CA GLU A 94 22.98 57.91 37.31
C GLU A 94 22.18 57.58 38.57
N GLN A 95 21.01 58.21 38.78
CA GLN A 95 20.11 57.85 39.90
C GLN A 95 19.63 56.40 39.82
N ILE A 96 19.21 55.93 38.63
CA ILE A 96 18.77 54.55 38.42
C ILE A 96 19.93 53.56 38.61
N LEU A 97 21.11 53.89 38.10
CA LEU A 97 22.32 53.07 38.24
C LEU A 97 22.79 52.99 39.68
N LEU A 98 22.81 54.11 40.42
CA LEU A 98 23.13 54.12 41.86
C LEU A 98 22.17 53.21 42.63
N LYS A 99 20.87 53.24 42.31
CA LYS A 99 19.85 52.39 42.92
C LYS A 99 20.01 50.90 42.55
N ASN A 100 20.40 50.59 41.32
CA ASN A 100 20.52 49.21 40.85
C ASN A 100 21.87 48.54 41.21
N THR A 101 22.96 49.31 41.29
CA THR A 101 24.30 48.80 41.61
C THR A 101 24.50 48.59 43.11
N GLN A 102 23.78 49.33 43.96
CA GLN A 102 23.71 49.11 45.40
C GLN A 102 22.33 48.57 45.78
N PRO A 103 22.11 47.24 45.74
CA PRO A 103 20.87 46.68 46.27
C PRO A 103 20.77 47.03 47.76
N GLU A 104 19.58 47.44 48.22
CA GLU A 104 19.35 47.78 49.64
C GLU A 104 19.79 46.69 50.64
N ALA A 105 19.95 45.45 50.17
CA ALA A 105 20.45 44.32 50.95
C ALA A 105 21.97 44.36 51.23
N ALA A 106 22.76 45.14 50.50
CA ALA A 106 24.22 45.21 50.62
C ALA A 106 24.73 46.46 51.36
N THR A 107 23.89 47.47 51.59
CA THR A 107 24.31 48.73 52.21
C THR A 107 23.95 48.75 53.69
N ILE A 108 24.96 48.61 54.56
CA ILE A 108 24.80 48.74 56.02
C ILE A 108 24.48 50.21 56.34
N ARG A 109 23.22 50.52 56.65
CA ARG A 109 22.82 51.85 57.15
C ARG A 109 23.03 51.88 58.67
N ASN A 110 24.10 52.55 59.12
CA ASN A 110 24.33 52.80 60.55
C ASN A 110 23.21 53.69 61.14
N ASN A 111 22.88 53.49 62.42
CA ASN A 111 21.84 54.23 63.15
C ASN A 111 21.98 55.77 63.06
N GLN A 112 23.20 56.30 62.91
CA GLN A 112 23.44 57.73 62.76
C GLN A 112 22.87 58.31 61.45
N ARG A 113 23.01 57.61 60.32
CA ARG A 113 22.46 58.06 59.02
C ARG A 113 20.93 57.91 58.95
N ALA A 114 20.36 56.98 59.71
CA ALA A 114 18.92 56.82 59.85
C ALA A 114 18.24 58.02 60.57
N LEU A 115 18.99 58.70 61.44
CA LEU A 115 18.55 59.92 62.14
C LEU A 115 18.68 61.18 61.26
N GLU A 116 19.60 61.19 60.30
CA GLU A 116 19.76 62.29 59.32
C GLU A 116 18.59 62.36 58.33
N ASN A 117 18.00 61.23 57.97
CA ASN A 117 16.84 61.14 57.06
C ASN A 117 15.49 61.34 57.75
N THR A 118 15.45 62.04 58.89
CA THR A 118 14.20 62.22 59.64
C THR A 118 13.36 63.35 59.03
N GLN A 119 12.17 63.00 58.57
CA GLN A 119 11.23 63.97 58.00
C GLN A 119 10.11 64.25 59.00
N GLU A 120 9.90 65.52 59.33
CA GLU A 120 8.78 65.97 60.14
C GLU A 120 7.60 66.30 59.22
N ILE A 121 6.54 65.50 59.32
CA ILE A 121 5.32 65.69 58.53
C ILE A 121 4.24 66.24 59.45
N LEU A 122 3.66 67.37 59.06
CA LEU A 122 2.46 67.91 59.70
C LEU A 122 1.24 67.22 59.07
N VAL A 123 0.66 66.26 59.80
CA VAL A 123 -0.54 65.55 59.32
C VAL A 123 -1.78 66.25 59.87
N HIS A 124 -2.58 66.78 58.96
CA HIS A 124 -3.89 67.32 59.26
C HIS A 124 -4.89 66.16 59.29
N SER A 125 -5.45 65.88 60.46
CA SER A 125 -6.46 64.84 60.60
C SER A 125 -7.77 65.31 59.97
N THR A 126 -8.30 64.56 59.00
CA THR A 126 -9.62 64.80 58.39
C THR A 126 -10.72 64.53 59.42
N GLY A 127 -11.01 65.54 60.26
CA GLY A 127 -12.11 65.53 61.23
C GLY A 127 -11.77 65.98 62.66
N GLY A 128 -10.54 66.40 62.98
CA GLY A 128 -10.18 66.88 64.33
C GLY A 128 -9.24 68.09 64.31
N LYS A 129 -9.51 69.10 65.15
CA LYS A 129 -8.75 70.37 65.26
C LYS A 129 -7.39 70.21 65.97
N SER A 130 -6.69 69.10 65.80
CA SER A 130 -5.36 68.87 66.38
C SER A 130 -4.38 68.51 65.27
N ASN A 131 -3.41 69.40 65.06
CA ASN A 131 -2.28 69.15 64.18
C ASN A 131 -1.31 68.21 64.90
N ARG A 132 -1.11 66.99 64.39
CA ARG A 132 -0.10 66.06 64.91
C ARG A 132 1.16 66.20 64.07
N LYS A 133 2.26 66.54 64.73
CA LYS A 133 3.60 66.49 64.14
C LYS A 133 4.11 65.05 64.24
N LEU A 134 4.28 64.39 63.11
CA LEU A 134 4.82 63.04 63.05
C LEU A 134 6.27 63.11 62.58
N LYS A 135 7.16 62.47 63.34
CA LYS A 135 8.56 62.30 62.94
C LYS A 135 8.68 60.91 62.30
N VAL A 136 8.86 60.88 60.99
CA VAL A 136 9.11 59.64 60.25
C VAL A 136 10.61 59.38 60.30
N ILE A 137 10.99 58.27 60.93
CA ILE A 137 12.38 57.83 61.07
C ILE A 137 12.51 56.49 60.34
N GLU A 138 13.51 56.37 59.49
CA GLU A 138 13.84 55.09 58.86
C GLU A 138 14.47 54.15 59.90
N HIS A 139 13.95 52.93 60.05
CA HIS A 139 14.53 51.97 60.98
C HIS A 139 15.76 51.28 60.34
N ALA A 140 16.84 51.11 61.10
CA ALA A 140 18.00 50.36 60.62
C ALA A 140 17.65 48.88 60.41
N LYS A 141 17.94 48.33 59.23
CA LYS A 141 17.65 46.92 58.88
C LYS A 141 18.77 45.99 59.37
N ASP A 142 18.41 44.76 59.74
CA ASP A 142 19.37 43.73 60.15
C ASP A 142 20.12 43.16 58.92
N PRO A 143 21.46 43.18 58.90
CA PRO A 143 22.25 42.64 57.78
C PRO A 143 22.16 41.11 57.59
N LEU A 144 21.75 40.34 58.59
CA LEU A 144 21.63 38.87 58.51
C LEU A 144 20.20 38.41 58.19
N GLN A 145 19.24 39.33 58.16
CA GLN A 145 17.85 38.99 57.92
C GLN A 145 17.62 38.58 56.46
N PRO A 146 17.11 37.36 56.20
CA PRO A 146 16.76 36.95 54.84
C PRO A 146 15.58 37.76 54.30
N ASN A 147 15.40 37.78 52.97
CA ASN A 147 14.28 38.48 52.35
C ASN A 147 12.93 37.90 52.83
N ALA A 148 12.19 38.68 53.62
CA ALA A 148 10.90 38.28 54.19
C ALA A 148 9.76 38.24 53.16
N HIS A 149 9.93 38.88 52.01
CA HIS A 149 8.85 39.04 51.02
C HIS A 149 9.01 38.06 49.85
N ARG A 150 7.99 37.22 49.64
CA ARG A 150 7.88 36.39 48.44
C ARG A 150 7.40 37.23 47.27
N ALA A 151 8.24 37.37 46.24
CA ALA A 151 7.85 38.05 45.00
C ALA A 151 6.73 37.26 44.29
N LYS A 152 5.57 37.90 44.10
CA LYS A 152 4.47 37.34 43.30
C LYS A 152 4.69 37.69 41.83
N LYS A 153 4.45 36.74 40.92
CA LYS A 153 4.34 37.03 39.48
C LYS A 153 3.00 37.73 39.24
N VAL A 154 3.06 39.02 38.92
CA VAL A 154 1.88 39.82 38.60
C VAL A 154 1.79 39.91 37.07
N VAL A 155 0.61 39.62 36.52
CA VAL A 155 0.31 39.92 35.11
C VAL A 155 0.25 41.43 34.99
N ALA A 156 0.99 42.00 34.03
CA ALA A 156 0.99 43.44 33.81
C ALA A 156 -0.47 43.92 33.67
N PRO A 157 -0.92 44.89 34.49
CA PRO A 157 -2.24 45.45 34.32
C PRO A 157 -2.35 46.02 32.91
N PRO A 158 -3.55 45.99 32.28
CA PRO A 158 -3.75 46.68 31.03
C PRO A 158 -3.36 48.14 31.23
N VAL A 159 -2.48 48.64 30.38
CA VAL A 159 -2.09 50.05 30.43
C VAL A 159 -3.27 50.85 29.89
N ASP A 160 -3.80 51.77 30.69
CA ASP A 160 -4.86 52.72 30.28
C ASP A 160 -4.28 53.81 29.37
N GLU A 161 -3.56 53.41 28.33
CA GLU A 161 -3.16 54.29 27.24
C GLU A 161 -4.37 54.48 26.31
N PRO A 162 -4.72 55.74 25.94
CA PRO A 162 -5.78 55.95 24.97
C PRO A 162 -5.40 55.25 23.66
N MET A 163 -6.37 54.55 23.05
CA MET A 163 -6.13 53.81 21.81
C MET A 163 -5.52 54.72 20.76
N THR A 164 -4.34 54.37 20.26
CA THR A 164 -3.68 55.11 19.19
C THR A 164 -4.41 54.84 17.86
N PRO A 165 -4.71 55.88 17.09
CA PRO A 165 -5.39 55.68 15.81
C PRO A 165 -4.50 54.99 14.77
N ILE A 166 -5.09 54.07 13.99
CA ILE A 166 -4.38 53.39 12.90
C ILE A 166 -4.58 54.18 11.60
N PHE A 167 -3.49 54.71 11.06
CA PHE A 167 -3.49 55.52 9.82
C PHE A 167 -3.38 54.63 8.58
N HIS A 168 -4.53 54.24 7.99
CA HIS A 168 -4.57 53.56 6.69
C HIS A 168 -4.61 54.58 5.53
N LYS A 169 -4.04 54.21 4.37
CA LYS A 169 -4.19 55.00 3.15
C LYS A 169 -5.59 54.81 2.57
N THR A 170 -6.28 55.92 2.30
CA THR A 170 -7.57 55.93 1.60
C THR A 170 -7.40 55.81 0.08
N ASP A 171 -6.23 56.23 -0.42
CA ASP A 171 -5.95 56.36 -1.85
C ASP A 171 -5.29 55.14 -2.47
N SER A 172 -4.90 54.15 -1.64
CA SER A 172 -4.54 52.86 -2.21
C SER A 172 -5.79 52.29 -2.86
N VAL A 173 -5.73 52.17 -4.20
CA VAL A 173 -6.73 51.52 -5.05
C VAL A 173 -7.16 50.15 -4.47
N GLU A 174 -6.35 49.55 -3.62
CA GLU A 174 -6.54 48.28 -2.89
C GLU A 174 -7.52 48.37 -1.69
N THR A 175 -7.66 49.51 -1.01
CA THR A 175 -8.54 49.66 0.19
C THR A 175 -9.91 50.25 -0.15
N ALA A 176 -9.99 51.13 -1.15
CA ALA A 176 -11.25 51.73 -1.60
C ALA A 176 -12.03 50.84 -2.59
N LYS A 177 -11.35 49.99 -3.37
CA LYS A 177 -12.03 48.92 -4.10
C LYS A 177 -12.45 47.87 -3.09
N LYS A 178 -13.73 47.90 -2.70
CA LYS A 178 -14.37 46.72 -2.11
C LYS A 178 -14.02 45.55 -3.03
N VAL A 179 -13.18 44.63 -2.53
CA VAL A 179 -12.63 43.50 -3.30
C VAL A 179 -13.76 42.92 -4.15
N SER A 180 -13.56 42.88 -5.47
CA SER A 180 -14.57 42.39 -6.40
C SER A 180 -14.97 40.98 -6.01
N LYS A 181 -16.22 40.58 -6.27
CA LYS A 181 -16.66 39.21 -6.00
C LYS A 181 -15.75 38.19 -6.69
N GLU A 182 -15.31 38.50 -7.90
CA GLU A 182 -14.38 37.68 -8.69
C GLU A 182 -13.02 37.54 -8.01
N GLU A 183 -12.48 38.62 -7.47
CA GLU A 183 -11.19 38.59 -6.76
C GLU A 183 -11.30 37.81 -5.45
N LYS A 184 -12.40 37.98 -4.71
CA LYS A 184 -12.68 37.17 -3.52
C LYS A 184 -12.77 35.68 -3.86
N ASP A 185 -13.41 35.35 -4.99
CA ASP A 185 -13.58 33.97 -5.44
C ASP A 185 -12.23 33.37 -5.91
N MET A 186 -11.37 34.14 -6.58
CA MET A 186 -10.00 33.71 -6.94
C MET A 186 -9.15 33.39 -5.71
N TRP A 187 -9.28 34.20 -4.66
CA TRP A 187 -8.54 34.01 -3.41
C TRP A 187 -9.26 33.10 -2.40
N LYS A 188 -10.37 32.44 -2.82
CA LYS A 188 -11.09 31.50 -1.97
C LYS A 188 -10.36 30.16 -1.93
N ILE A 189 -9.54 29.99 -0.90
CA ILE A 189 -8.80 28.75 -0.66
C ILE A 189 -9.80 27.61 -0.33
N PRO A 190 -9.81 26.49 -1.09
CA PRO A 190 -10.66 25.34 -0.80
C PRO A 190 -10.33 24.71 0.57
N PRO A 191 -11.32 24.11 1.26
CA PRO A 191 -11.08 23.43 2.53
C PRO A 191 -10.15 22.23 2.32
N ALA A 192 -9.21 22.04 3.25
CA ALA A 192 -8.31 20.90 3.23
C ALA A 192 -9.03 19.61 3.66
N ILE A 193 -9.28 18.72 2.70
CA ILE A 193 -9.86 17.40 2.96
C ILE A 193 -8.73 16.37 2.84
N SER A 194 -8.36 15.77 3.96
CA SER A 194 -7.32 14.75 3.99
C SER A 194 -7.91 13.33 3.92
N SER A 195 -7.18 12.40 3.30
CA SER A 195 -7.52 10.98 3.31
C SER A 195 -7.15 10.28 4.63
N TRP A 196 -6.33 10.90 5.49
CA TRP A 196 -5.80 10.26 6.71
C TRP A 196 -6.41 10.78 8.00
N LYS A 197 -6.74 12.07 8.09
CA LYS A 197 -7.11 12.75 9.34
C LYS A 197 -8.45 13.46 9.20
N ASN A 198 -9.30 13.22 10.19
CA ASN A 198 -10.58 13.89 10.36
C ASN A 198 -10.81 14.09 11.86
N PRO A 199 -10.11 15.05 12.50
CA PRO A 199 -10.12 15.18 13.96
C PRO A 199 -11.51 15.50 14.51
N ASN A 200 -12.28 16.29 13.77
CA ASN A 200 -13.64 16.68 14.14
C ASN A 200 -14.71 15.68 13.63
N GLY A 201 -14.30 14.60 12.95
CA GLY A 201 -15.23 13.55 12.52
C GLY A 201 -16.26 13.99 11.45
N TYR A 202 -15.98 15.01 10.64
CA TYR A 202 -16.92 15.49 9.63
C TYR A 202 -17.33 14.39 8.63
N THR A 203 -18.62 14.27 8.34
CA THR A 203 -19.16 13.41 7.29
C THR A 203 -18.97 14.06 5.93
N ILE A 204 -17.90 13.66 5.24
CA ILE A 204 -17.50 14.23 3.94
C ILE A 204 -17.88 13.23 2.83
N GLY A 205 -18.52 13.73 1.77
CA GLY A 205 -18.89 12.95 0.58
C GLY A 205 -17.68 12.27 -0.09
N ILE A 206 -17.93 11.14 -0.74
CA ILE A 206 -16.87 10.32 -1.37
C ILE A 206 -16.22 11.08 -2.53
N ASP A 207 -17.00 11.84 -3.31
CA ASP A 207 -16.53 12.70 -4.39
C ASP A 207 -15.47 13.70 -3.92
N LYS A 208 -15.70 14.35 -2.77
CA LYS A 208 -14.77 15.34 -2.20
C LYS A 208 -13.50 14.71 -1.66
N ARG A 209 -13.58 13.47 -1.17
CA ARG A 209 -12.41 12.69 -0.73
C ARG A 209 -11.58 12.20 -1.91
N LEU A 210 -12.25 11.72 -2.96
CA LEU A 210 -11.61 11.17 -4.14
C LEU A 210 -10.96 12.25 -5.00
N ALA A 211 -11.61 13.41 -5.16
CA ALA A 211 -11.11 14.51 -5.96
C ALA A 211 -9.79 15.11 -5.44
N MET A 212 -9.49 14.96 -4.15
CA MET A 212 -8.24 15.45 -3.54
C MET A 212 -7.13 14.40 -3.55
N ASP A 213 -7.45 13.13 -3.79
CA ASP A 213 -6.44 12.10 -3.92
C ASP A 213 -5.78 12.22 -5.30
N GLY A 214 -4.55 12.73 -5.31
CA GLY A 214 -3.75 12.92 -6.52
C GLY A 214 -3.40 11.64 -7.28
N ARG A 215 -3.84 10.46 -6.80
CA ARG A 215 -3.86 9.20 -7.56
C ARG A 215 -5.03 9.11 -8.55
N TYR A 216 -6.18 9.70 -8.20
CA TYR A 216 -7.40 9.70 -9.02
C TYR A 216 -7.60 11.02 -9.75
N ASN A 217 -6.60 11.90 -9.75
CA ASN A 217 -6.61 13.09 -10.60
C ASN A 217 -6.85 12.66 -12.05
N LYS A 218 -7.77 13.37 -12.71
CA LYS A 218 -8.20 13.10 -14.09
C LYS A 218 -7.02 12.92 -15.05
N ASP A 219 -5.91 13.62 -14.82
CA ASP A 219 -4.70 13.55 -15.63
C ASP A 219 -3.91 12.24 -15.44
N LYS A 220 -3.99 11.59 -14.28
CA LYS A 220 -3.39 10.27 -14.01
C LYS A 220 -4.35 9.10 -14.26
N MET A 221 -5.65 9.37 -14.30
CA MET A 221 -6.69 8.39 -14.65
C MET A 221 -6.81 8.22 -16.18
N GLN A 222 -6.18 9.09 -16.98
CA GLN A 222 -6.02 8.82 -18.40
C GLN A 222 -5.24 7.52 -18.57
N ALA A 223 -5.69 6.68 -19.50
CA ALA A 223 -4.92 5.53 -19.91
C ALA A 223 -3.55 6.05 -20.34
N HIS A 224 -2.49 5.62 -19.65
CA HIS A 224 -1.14 6.00 -20.03
C HIS A 224 -0.96 5.48 -21.45
N GLU A 225 -0.81 6.39 -22.42
CA GLU A 225 -0.54 6.02 -23.79
C GLU A 225 0.79 5.25 -23.81
N ILE A 226 0.74 3.99 -24.24
CA ILE A 226 1.90 3.12 -24.26
C ILE A 226 2.88 3.66 -25.31
N ASN A 227 4.14 3.80 -24.93
CA ASN A 227 5.19 4.29 -25.82
C ASN A 227 5.34 3.39 -27.07
N ASP A 228 5.45 4.00 -28.25
CA ASP A 228 5.64 3.33 -29.55
C ASP A 228 6.86 2.40 -29.60
N GLY A 229 7.85 2.62 -28.73
CA GLY A 229 9.01 1.71 -28.61
C GLY A 229 8.62 0.27 -28.28
N PHE A 230 7.54 0.05 -27.52
CA PHE A 230 7.04 -1.31 -27.23
C PHE A 230 6.45 -1.97 -28.47
N SER A 231 5.75 -1.21 -29.31
CA SER A 231 5.22 -1.69 -30.59
C SER A 231 6.36 -2.07 -31.54
N GLN A 232 7.39 -1.21 -31.67
CA GLN A 232 8.56 -1.49 -32.51
C GLN A 232 9.35 -2.71 -32.03
N LEU A 233 9.55 -2.85 -30.71
CA LEU A 233 10.24 -3.99 -30.13
C LEU A 233 9.46 -5.30 -30.37
N SER A 234 8.15 -5.30 -30.16
CA SER A 234 7.32 -6.50 -30.38
C SER A 234 7.35 -6.95 -31.85
N ALA A 235 7.26 -6.00 -32.79
CA ALA A 235 7.36 -6.28 -34.22
C ALA A 235 8.74 -6.81 -34.62
N ALA A 236 9.82 -6.25 -34.06
CA ALA A 236 11.18 -6.72 -34.30
C ALA A 236 11.40 -8.16 -33.80
N LEU A 237 10.91 -8.48 -32.60
CA LEU A 237 10.98 -9.83 -32.04
C LEU A 237 10.18 -10.84 -32.87
N GLU A 238 8.99 -10.47 -33.34
CA GLU A 238 8.19 -11.35 -34.20
C GLU A 238 8.88 -11.61 -35.55
N MET A 239 9.47 -10.58 -36.16
CA MET A 239 10.24 -10.74 -37.40
C MET A 239 11.46 -11.63 -37.20
N ALA A 240 12.18 -11.46 -36.09
CA ALA A 240 13.32 -12.30 -35.74
C ALA A 240 12.93 -13.77 -35.53
N ASP A 241 11.84 -14.04 -34.80
CA ASP A 241 11.35 -15.40 -34.58
C ASP A 241 10.90 -16.08 -35.89
N ARG A 242 10.15 -15.37 -36.74
CA ARG A 242 9.76 -15.87 -38.07
C ARG A 242 10.98 -16.26 -38.90
N LYS A 243 12.02 -15.41 -38.93
CA LYS A 243 13.26 -15.69 -39.66
C LYS A 243 13.99 -16.90 -39.08
N ALA A 244 14.14 -16.98 -37.76
CA ALA A 244 14.79 -18.11 -37.09
C ALA A 244 14.07 -19.45 -37.37
N ARG A 245 12.74 -19.46 -37.37
CA ARG A 245 11.93 -20.65 -37.70
C ARG A 245 12.10 -21.08 -39.16
N GLN A 246 12.13 -20.12 -40.09
CA GLN A 246 12.36 -20.40 -41.51
C GLN A 246 13.75 -21.02 -41.72
N GLU A 247 14.79 -20.45 -41.12
CA GLU A 247 16.15 -21.00 -41.20
C GLU A 247 16.25 -22.41 -40.59
N LEU A 248 15.60 -22.65 -39.45
CA LEU A 248 15.55 -23.99 -38.84
C LEU A 248 14.81 -24.99 -39.73
N LYS A 249 13.70 -24.59 -40.34
CA LYS A 249 12.93 -25.45 -41.26
C LYS A 249 13.79 -25.83 -42.47
N LEU A 250 14.46 -24.87 -43.09
CA LEU A 250 15.37 -25.12 -44.22
C LEU A 250 16.53 -26.03 -43.83
N LYS A 251 17.14 -25.81 -42.64
CA LYS A 251 18.20 -26.69 -42.12
C LYS A 251 17.69 -28.10 -41.86
N ALA A 252 16.49 -28.25 -41.31
CA ALA A 252 15.87 -29.54 -41.05
C ALA A 252 15.55 -30.29 -42.36
N GLU A 253 15.04 -29.59 -43.37
CA GLU A 253 14.76 -30.14 -44.70
C GLU A 253 16.07 -30.57 -45.41
N ALA A 254 17.11 -29.73 -45.39
CA ALA A 254 18.42 -30.08 -45.95
C ALA A 254 19.04 -31.28 -45.23
N LYS A 255 18.98 -31.34 -43.89
CA LYS A 255 19.46 -32.49 -43.12
C LYS A 255 18.67 -33.76 -43.44
N LYS A 256 17.36 -33.64 -43.67
CA LYS A 256 16.51 -34.76 -44.08
C LYS A 256 16.92 -35.29 -45.46
N GLN A 257 17.14 -34.39 -46.44
CA GLN A 257 17.60 -34.78 -47.77
C GLN A 257 18.97 -35.49 -47.73
N ILE A 258 19.93 -34.95 -46.98
CA ILE A 258 21.24 -35.60 -46.78
C ILE A 258 21.08 -36.99 -46.16
N ALA A 259 20.22 -37.13 -45.15
CA ALA A 259 19.96 -38.43 -44.53
C ALA A 259 19.28 -39.42 -45.49
N GLU A 260 18.37 -38.96 -46.35
CA GLU A 260 17.73 -39.78 -47.39
C GLU A 260 18.75 -40.23 -48.45
N ASP A 261 19.61 -39.34 -48.90
CA ASP A 261 20.70 -39.68 -49.84
C ASP A 261 21.71 -40.66 -49.23
N GLU A 262 22.14 -40.43 -47.99
CA GLU A 262 22.99 -41.38 -47.27
C GLU A 262 22.32 -42.76 -47.13
N ASN A 263 21.02 -42.80 -46.84
CA ASN A 263 20.27 -44.04 -46.75
C ASN A 263 20.16 -44.74 -48.12
N ARG A 264 19.97 -43.97 -49.19
CA ARG A 264 19.94 -44.48 -50.57
C ARG A 264 21.29 -45.06 -50.98
N GLU A 265 22.39 -44.36 -50.69
CA GLU A 265 23.75 -44.85 -50.94
C GLU A 265 24.08 -46.09 -50.12
N LYS A 266 23.71 -46.12 -48.83
CA LYS A 266 23.84 -47.32 -47.98
C LYS A 266 23.03 -48.49 -48.57
N GLY A 267 21.82 -48.23 -49.05
CA GLY A 267 20.96 -49.21 -49.72
C GLY A 267 21.58 -49.78 -51.00
N GLU A 268 22.07 -48.93 -51.90
CA GLU A 268 22.76 -49.36 -53.13
C GLU A 268 24.07 -50.10 -52.82
N LYS A 269 24.85 -49.65 -51.83
CA LYS A 269 26.06 -50.35 -51.38
C LYS A 269 25.74 -51.75 -50.86
N LEU A 270 24.70 -51.90 -50.04
CA LEU A 270 24.22 -53.20 -49.56
C LEU A 270 23.69 -54.08 -50.70
N ARG A 271 23.01 -53.48 -51.68
CA ARG A 271 22.52 -54.18 -52.89
C ARG A 271 23.66 -54.74 -53.73
N ILE A 272 24.69 -53.94 -54.01
CA ILE A 272 25.89 -54.37 -54.74
C ILE A 272 26.62 -55.47 -53.96
N LEU A 273 26.79 -55.29 -52.64
CA LEU A 273 27.40 -56.31 -51.77
C LEU A 273 26.61 -57.63 -51.83
N ALA A 274 25.28 -57.56 -51.74
CA ALA A 274 24.42 -58.74 -51.82
C ALA A 274 24.46 -59.39 -53.20
N GLN A 275 24.51 -58.62 -54.29
CA GLN A 275 24.67 -59.14 -55.65
C GLN A 275 26.02 -59.83 -55.81
N LYS A 276 27.11 -59.23 -55.35
CA LYS A 276 28.45 -59.81 -55.36
C LYS A 276 28.50 -61.11 -54.54
N ALA A 277 27.91 -61.14 -53.35
CA ALA A 277 27.81 -62.36 -52.53
C ALA A 277 26.98 -63.47 -53.19
N ARG A 278 25.90 -63.11 -53.91
CA ARG A 278 25.10 -64.07 -54.70
C ARG A 278 25.87 -64.59 -55.91
N GLU A 279 26.59 -63.73 -56.62
CA GLU A 279 27.43 -64.11 -57.75
C GLU A 279 28.55 -65.04 -57.30
N GLU A 280 29.22 -64.73 -56.19
CA GLU A 280 30.24 -65.60 -55.58
C GLU A 280 29.65 -66.95 -55.17
N ARG A 281 28.48 -66.97 -54.52
CA ARG A 281 27.78 -68.23 -54.20
C ARG A 281 27.40 -69.01 -55.46
N SER A 282 26.98 -68.32 -56.53
CA SER A 282 26.68 -68.94 -57.82
C SER A 282 27.94 -69.48 -58.50
N ARG A 283 29.07 -68.77 -58.45
CA ARG A 283 30.38 -69.22 -58.94
C ARG A 283 30.89 -70.40 -58.14
N GLN A 284 30.72 -70.40 -56.82
CA GLN A 284 31.06 -71.53 -55.92
C GLN A 284 30.18 -72.74 -56.23
N ARG A 285 28.88 -72.53 -56.47
CA ARG A 285 27.93 -73.57 -56.88
C ARG A 285 28.25 -74.12 -58.26
N ASN A 286 28.60 -73.26 -59.23
CA ASN A 286 29.01 -73.68 -60.57
C ASN A 286 30.36 -74.39 -60.55
N LYS A 287 31.32 -73.98 -59.71
CA LYS A 287 32.56 -74.75 -59.46
C LYS A 287 32.27 -76.12 -58.85
N ARG A 288 31.32 -76.22 -57.92
CA ARG A 288 30.86 -77.50 -57.36
C ARG A 288 30.12 -78.36 -58.39
N SER A 289 29.34 -77.77 -59.30
CA SER A 289 28.69 -78.51 -60.39
C SER A 289 29.67 -78.91 -61.49
N HIS A 290 30.70 -78.11 -61.78
CA HIS A 290 31.73 -78.45 -62.76
C HIS A 290 32.66 -79.56 -62.25
N ARG A 291 32.91 -79.64 -60.94
CA ARG A 291 33.58 -80.80 -60.30
C ARG A 291 32.71 -82.06 -60.24
N ALA A 292 31.40 -81.95 -60.45
CA ALA A 292 30.49 -83.10 -60.50
C ALA A 292 30.21 -83.58 -61.94
N ILE A 293 30.79 -82.94 -62.96
CA ILE A 293 30.64 -83.31 -64.39
C ILE A 293 31.83 -84.16 -64.88
N ASP A 294 32.91 -84.27 -64.10
CA ASP A 294 34.12 -85.04 -64.47
C ASP A 294 34.06 -86.53 -64.09
N ASP A 295 32.95 -87.00 -63.51
CA ASP A 295 32.81 -88.41 -63.10
C ASP A 295 31.45 -88.99 -63.53
N GLY A 296 31.49 -89.93 -64.49
CA GLY A 296 30.54 -91.04 -64.60
C GLY A 296 29.15 -90.81 -65.22
N TYR A 297 29.07 -90.95 -66.54
CA TYR A 297 28.00 -91.57 -67.37
C TYR A 297 26.57 -91.82 -66.81
N ASN A 298 25.59 -91.29 -67.56
CA ASN A 298 24.22 -91.81 -67.84
C ASN A 298 23.31 -92.25 -66.67
N ASN A 299 22.47 -91.32 -66.16
CA ASN A 299 21.01 -91.50 -65.89
C ASN A 299 20.41 -90.26 -65.18
N GLU A 300 20.54 -89.09 -65.80
CA GLU A 300 20.45 -87.78 -65.12
C GLU A 300 19.11 -87.02 -65.35
N ALA A 301 18.25 -87.50 -66.27
CA ALA A 301 17.00 -86.81 -66.60
C ALA A 301 15.89 -87.03 -65.55
N THR A 302 15.72 -88.28 -65.09
CA THR A 302 14.66 -88.69 -64.15
C THR A 302 14.95 -88.24 -62.72
N HIS A 303 16.20 -88.26 -62.30
CA HIS A 303 16.61 -87.82 -60.95
C HIS A 303 16.48 -86.31 -60.74
N ARG A 304 16.69 -85.50 -61.80
CA ARG A 304 16.46 -84.03 -61.76
C ARG A 304 15.00 -83.66 -61.62
N GLU A 305 14.09 -84.45 -62.17
CA GLU A 305 12.66 -84.18 -62.11
C GLU A 305 12.09 -84.51 -60.72
N ALA A 306 12.55 -85.60 -60.09
CA ALA A 306 12.21 -85.95 -58.71
C ALA A 306 12.64 -84.86 -57.70
N ILE A 307 13.85 -84.30 -57.85
CA ILE A 307 14.37 -83.24 -56.98
C ILE A 307 13.57 -81.93 -57.13
N ARG A 308 13.13 -81.60 -58.36
CA ARG A 308 12.28 -80.43 -58.59
C ARG A 308 10.90 -80.59 -57.97
N LYS A 309 10.33 -81.80 -58.05
CA LYS A 309 9.02 -82.12 -57.48
C LYS A 309 9.06 -82.08 -55.95
N SER A 310 10.08 -82.68 -55.31
CA SER A 310 10.19 -82.65 -53.84
C SER A 310 10.35 -81.21 -53.31
N ARG A 311 11.18 -80.39 -53.98
CA ARG A 311 11.39 -78.99 -53.60
C ARG A 311 10.12 -78.14 -53.79
N ARG A 312 9.27 -78.44 -54.78
CA ARG A 312 7.98 -77.76 -54.97
C ARG A 312 7.00 -78.13 -53.86
N GLU A 313 6.93 -79.40 -53.48
CA GLU A 313 6.08 -79.86 -52.38
C GLU A 313 6.53 -79.30 -51.01
N GLU A 314 7.84 -79.19 -50.76
CA GLU A 314 8.37 -78.56 -49.55
C GLU A 314 7.98 -77.08 -49.47
N LEU A 315 8.16 -76.32 -50.55
CA LEU A 315 7.74 -74.92 -50.62
C LEU A 315 6.24 -74.76 -50.45
N GLU A 316 5.43 -75.66 -51.01
CA GLU A 316 3.98 -75.65 -50.86
C GLU A 316 3.57 -75.93 -49.40
N ARG A 317 4.22 -76.89 -48.72
CA ARG A 317 4.02 -77.14 -47.29
C ARG A 317 4.42 -75.92 -46.44
N ASP A 318 5.52 -75.26 -46.75
CA ASP A 318 5.96 -74.06 -46.02
C ASP A 318 5.04 -72.85 -46.26
N ILE A 319 4.50 -72.69 -47.47
CA ILE A 319 3.49 -71.68 -47.76
C ILE A 319 2.19 -71.97 -47.01
N ARG A 320 1.79 -73.24 -46.87
CA ARG A 320 0.62 -73.61 -46.06
C ARG A 320 0.88 -73.38 -44.56
N LYS A 321 2.05 -73.77 -44.05
CA LYS A 321 2.44 -73.55 -42.64
C LYS A 321 2.56 -72.06 -42.30
N SER A 322 3.07 -71.22 -43.20
CA SER A 322 3.15 -69.76 -42.98
C SER A 322 1.79 -69.07 -43.04
N LYS A 323 0.81 -69.65 -43.75
CA LYS A 323 -0.58 -69.18 -43.79
C LYS A 323 -1.45 -69.67 -42.61
N MET A 324 -1.01 -70.67 -41.85
CA MET A 324 -1.72 -71.15 -40.66
C MET A 324 -1.61 -70.17 -39.48
N SER A 325 -2.71 -70.08 -38.71
CA SER A 325 -2.74 -69.32 -37.45
C SER A 325 -1.63 -69.81 -36.50
N THR A 326 -1.11 -68.91 -35.67
CA THR A 326 -0.09 -69.24 -34.66
C THR A 326 -0.54 -70.39 -33.75
N ALA A 327 -1.83 -70.45 -33.43
CA ALA A 327 -2.45 -71.53 -32.67
C ALA A 327 -2.39 -72.87 -33.42
N ASP A 328 -2.73 -72.89 -34.71
CA ASP A 328 -2.72 -74.11 -35.53
C ASP A 328 -1.30 -74.63 -35.79
N ARG A 329 -0.33 -73.72 -35.97
CA ARG A 329 1.09 -74.09 -36.06
C ARG A 329 1.61 -74.73 -34.78
N LEU A 330 1.24 -74.17 -33.62
CA LEU A 330 1.61 -74.73 -32.32
C LEU A 330 0.94 -76.09 -32.09
N ARG A 331 -0.30 -76.26 -32.56
CA ARG A 331 -1.02 -77.54 -32.53
C ARG A 331 -0.34 -78.60 -33.38
N GLU A 332 0.03 -78.29 -34.63
CA GLU A 332 0.75 -79.22 -35.52
C GLU A 332 2.13 -79.59 -34.95
N LEU A 333 2.86 -78.63 -34.37
CA LEU A 333 4.14 -78.86 -33.73
C LEU A 333 3.99 -79.74 -32.47
N ALA A 334 2.98 -79.48 -31.63
CA ALA A 334 2.69 -80.29 -30.45
C ALA A 334 2.32 -81.75 -30.82
N TYR A 335 1.51 -81.94 -31.87
CA TYR A 335 1.22 -83.28 -32.41
C TYR A 335 2.47 -83.98 -32.96
N SER A 336 3.36 -83.26 -33.65
CA SER A 336 4.63 -83.83 -34.12
C SER A 336 5.57 -84.28 -33.00
N GLN A 337 5.41 -83.73 -31.80
CA GLN A 337 6.14 -84.11 -30.59
C GLN A 337 5.43 -85.20 -29.76
N GLY A 338 4.31 -85.76 -30.26
CA GLY A 338 3.56 -86.82 -29.59
C GLY A 338 2.83 -86.38 -28.32
N ARG A 339 2.58 -85.07 -28.14
CA ARG A 339 1.89 -84.53 -26.97
C ARG A 339 0.47 -84.13 -27.35
N GLU A 340 -0.52 -84.82 -26.78
CA GLU A 340 -1.92 -84.42 -26.90
C GLU A 340 -2.17 -83.20 -26.00
N VAL A 341 -2.30 -82.02 -26.62
CA VAL A 341 -2.58 -80.76 -25.91
C VAL A 341 -4.04 -80.37 -26.11
N SER A 342 -4.74 -80.08 -25.00
CA SER A 342 -6.13 -79.64 -25.04
C SER A 342 -6.24 -78.24 -25.66
N GLU A 343 -7.39 -77.96 -26.31
CA GLU A 343 -7.68 -76.71 -27.02
C GLU A 343 -7.46 -75.46 -26.17
N LYS A 344 -7.62 -75.60 -24.84
CA LYS A 344 -7.41 -74.56 -23.83
C LYS A 344 -5.92 -74.19 -23.63
N VAL A 345 -4.99 -75.13 -23.85
CA VAL A 345 -3.54 -74.89 -23.74
C VAL A 345 -2.99 -74.22 -25.00
N VAL A 346 -3.56 -74.53 -26.17
CA VAL A 346 -3.19 -73.92 -27.46
C VAL A 346 -3.70 -72.47 -27.56
N LEU A 347 -4.88 -72.17 -27.01
CA LEU A 347 -5.42 -70.80 -26.90
C LEU A 347 -4.78 -69.98 -25.77
N GLY A 348 -4.20 -70.63 -24.75
CA GLY A 348 -3.45 -69.98 -23.66
C GLY A 348 -1.99 -69.64 -24.00
N ALA A 349 -1.49 -70.06 -25.16
CA ALA A 349 -0.12 -69.80 -25.63
C ALA A 349 0.05 -68.42 -26.29
N ALA A 350 -0.74 -67.42 -25.87
CA ALA A 350 -0.40 -66.03 -26.13
C ALA A 350 0.95 -65.76 -25.48
N LYS A 351 1.91 -65.28 -26.27
CA LYS A 351 3.26 -64.91 -25.82
C LYS A 351 3.15 -64.16 -24.49
N SER A 352 3.58 -64.78 -23.39
CA SER A 352 3.60 -64.09 -22.11
C SER A 352 4.37 -62.79 -22.30
N THR A 353 3.78 -61.67 -21.91
CA THR A 353 4.51 -60.41 -21.89
C THR A 353 5.68 -60.62 -20.93
N ASN A 354 6.88 -60.78 -21.46
CA ASN A 354 8.09 -60.88 -20.64
C ASN A 354 8.29 -59.52 -19.98
N SER A 355 7.77 -59.37 -18.78
CA SER A 355 8.17 -58.35 -17.84
C SER A 355 9.62 -58.64 -17.45
N SER A 356 10.55 -57.91 -18.06
CA SER A 356 11.95 -57.99 -17.68
C SER A 356 12.10 -57.36 -16.28
N GLY A 357 12.09 -58.18 -15.23
CA GLY A 357 12.32 -57.76 -13.84
C GLY A 357 11.30 -58.35 -12.85
N ALA A 358 11.63 -58.28 -11.56
CA ALA A 358 10.69 -58.66 -10.51
C ALA A 358 9.52 -57.68 -10.48
N HIS A 359 8.30 -58.20 -10.46
CA HIS A 359 7.10 -57.38 -10.26
C HIS A 359 6.99 -56.97 -8.80
N TYR A 360 6.86 -55.67 -8.56
CA TYR A 360 6.54 -55.13 -7.24
C TYR A 360 5.02 -54.94 -7.09
N ASP A 361 4.53 -55.07 -5.87
CA ASP A 361 3.13 -54.80 -5.52
C ASP A 361 2.75 -53.37 -5.94
N SER A 362 1.58 -53.20 -6.58
CA SER A 362 1.07 -51.90 -6.99
C SER A 362 1.00 -50.91 -5.83
N ARG A 363 0.76 -51.39 -4.61
CA ARG A 363 0.71 -50.56 -3.40
C ARG A 363 2.01 -49.79 -3.16
N LEU A 364 3.16 -50.35 -3.53
CA LEU A 364 4.45 -49.70 -3.36
C LEU A 364 4.58 -48.45 -4.25
N PHE A 365 3.99 -48.49 -5.45
CA PHE A 365 3.97 -47.35 -6.36
C PHE A 365 2.85 -46.36 -6.02
N THR A 366 1.68 -46.83 -5.58
CA THR A 366 0.55 -45.94 -5.22
C THR A 366 0.75 -45.24 -3.88
N LYS A 367 1.58 -45.78 -2.97
CA LYS A 367 1.92 -45.14 -1.69
C LYS A 367 2.71 -43.84 -1.87
N GLY A 368 3.16 -43.51 -3.08
CA GLY A 368 3.91 -42.29 -3.36
C GLY A 368 5.29 -42.36 -2.72
N ALA A 369 6.11 -43.30 -3.16
CA ALA A 369 7.50 -43.37 -2.73
C ALA A 369 8.18 -42.00 -3.00
N ASN A 370 8.81 -41.43 -1.98
CA ASN A 370 9.56 -40.18 -2.05
C ASN A 370 8.75 -38.88 -2.28
N THR A 371 7.45 -38.85 -1.94
CA THR A 371 6.68 -37.59 -1.91
C THR A 371 7.28 -36.57 -0.93
N GLN A 372 7.93 -37.06 0.13
CA GLN A 372 8.63 -36.27 1.14
C GLN A 372 10.01 -35.75 0.70
N ALA A 373 10.43 -35.91 -0.56
CA ALA A 373 11.65 -35.26 -1.06
C ALA A 373 11.45 -33.77 -1.37
N LYS A 374 10.22 -33.34 -1.62
CA LYS A 374 9.89 -31.93 -1.92
C LYS A 374 9.54 -31.15 -0.64
N ARG A 375 10.33 -31.27 0.42
CA ARG A 375 10.12 -30.49 1.65
C ARG A 375 10.60 -29.05 1.47
N GLY A 376 9.92 -28.11 2.14
CA GLY A 376 10.46 -26.77 2.34
C GLY A 376 11.62 -26.81 3.34
N GLU A 377 12.60 -25.91 3.18
CA GLU A 377 13.84 -25.87 3.97
C GLU A 377 13.61 -25.79 5.50
N GLY A 378 12.47 -25.24 5.93
CA GLY A 378 12.08 -25.15 7.35
C GLY A 378 11.22 -26.30 7.90
N GLN A 379 10.90 -27.32 7.09
CA GLN A 379 10.03 -28.42 7.54
C GLN A 379 10.83 -29.60 8.08
N VAL A 380 10.86 -29.73 9.42
CA VAL A 380 11.60 -30.78 10.15
C VAL A 380 10.82 -32.09 10.24
N TYR A 381 9.49 -32.04 10.28
CA TYR A 381 8.63 -33.22 10.47
C TYR A 381 7.81 -33.57 9.21
N ASP A 382 7.65 -34.87 8.96
CA ASP A 382 6.99 -35.41 7.77
C ASP A 382 5.46 -35.48 7.87
N ASN A 383 4.96 -35.68 9.10
CA ASN A 383 3.54 -35.82 9.38
C ASN A 383 3.07 -34.68 10.30
N PRO A 384 1.83 -34.18 10.13
CA PRO A 384 1.26 -33.22 11.07
C PRO A 384 1.07 -33.85 12.45
N LEU A 385 1.19 -33.05 13.50
CA LEU A 385 1.02 -33.49 14.89
C LEU A 385 -0.40 -34.01 15.17
N PHE A 386 -1.40 -33.48 14.46
CA PHE A 386 -2.81 -33.87 14.60
C PHE A 386 -3.36 -34.37 13.27
N SER A 387 -4.13 -35.47 13.30
CA SER A 387 -4.79 -36.08 12.14
C SER A 387 -6.11 -35.41 11.74
N GLN A 388 -6.36 -34.16 12.16
CA GLN A 388 -7.61 -33.44 11.93
C GLN A 388 -7.84 -32.99 10.48
N LEU A 389 -7.00 -33.43 9.54
CA LEU A 389 -7.11 -33.08 8.13
C LEU A 389 -7.99 -34.10 7.40
N GLY A 390 -9.29 -33.85 7.45
CA GLY A 390 -10.35 -34.65 6.82
C GLY A 390 -11.70 -34.27 7.44
N SER A 391 -12.77 -34.32 6.66
CA SER A 391 -14.12 -34.05 7.21
C SER A 391 -14.39 -35.07 8.31
N SER A 392 -14.48 -34.60 9.57
CA SER A 392 -14.62 -35.46 10.76
C SER A 392 -15.87 -36.33 10.70
N TYR A 393 -16.89 -35.87 9.99
CA TYR A 393 -18.02 -36.69 9.61
C TYR A 393 -18.62 -36.16 8.31
N ARG A 394 -18.67 -37.00 7.29
CA ARG A 394 -19.47 -36.76 6.09
C ARG A 394 -20.48 -37.89 5.98
N ALA A 395 -21.74 -37.58 6.27
CA ALA A 395 -22.82 -38.53 6.12
C ALA A 395 -22.86 -39.02 4.66
N ASN A 396 -22.71 -40.33 4.46
CA ASN A 396 -22.87 -40.94 3.15
C ASN A 396 -24.31 -41.42 3.04
N LEU A 397 -25.19 -40.53 2.56
CA LEU A 397 -26.61 -40.80 2.44
C LEU A 397 -26.88 -42.03 1.56
N ASN A 398 -26.09 -42.26 0.51
CA ASN A 398 -26.25 -43.42 -0.36
C ASN A 398 -25.94 -44.75 0.33
N LYS A 399 -25.09 -44.73 1.36
CA LYS A 399 -24.83 -45.91 2.18
C LYS A 399 -25.94 -46.06 3.23
N LEU A 400 -26.36 -44.95 3.84
CA LEU A 400 -27.46 -44.93 4.80
C LEU A 400 -28.79 -45.42 4.19
N ASP A 401 -29.13 -44.99 2.98
CA ASP A 401 -30.33 -45.45 2.27
C ASP A 401 -30.27 -46.95 2.00
N LYS A 402 -29.11 -47.49 1.59
CA LYS A 402 -28.94 -48.93 1.39
C LYS A 402 -29.07 -49.71 2.70
N ASP A 403 -28.45 -49.22 3.76
CA ASP A 403 -28.54 -49.86 5.08
C ASP A 403 -30.00 -49.82 5.59
N VAL A 404 -30.76 -48.74 5.32
CA VAL A 404 -32.19 -48.61 5.66
C VAL A 404 -33.08 -49.48 4.77
N GLU A 405 -32.79 -49.62 3.47
CA GLU A 405 -33.47 -50.54 2.56
C GLU A 405 -33.19 -52.01 2.90
N ASP A 406 -31.95 -52.33 3.30
CA ASP A 406 -31.56 -53.65 3.78
C ASP A 406 -32.27 -53.97 5.11
N GLU A 407 -32.39 -53.02 6.05
CA GLU A 407 -33.18 -53.18 7.29
C GLU A 407 -34.70 -53.29 7.01
N ALA A 408 -35.23 -52.50 6.07
CA ALA A 408 -36.64 -52.58 5.66
C ALA A 408 -36.96 -53.93 4.98
N SER A 409 -36.03 -54.45 4.17
CA SER A 409 -36.15 -55.77 3.53
C SER A 409 -35.94 -56.93 4.50
N MET A 410 -35.19 -56.73 5.60
CA MET A 410 -35.10 -57.69 6.71
C MET A 410 -36.37 -57.71 7.57
N SER A 411 -37.15 -56.62 7.61
CA SER A 411 -38.49 -56.59 8.24
C SER A 411 -39.59 -57.25 7.38
N ALA A 412 -39.34 -57.40 6.08
CA ALA A 412 -40.23 -58.06 5.12
C ALA A 412 -39.69 -59.45 4.73
N GLY A 413 -39.65 -60.36 5.70
CA GLY A 413 -39.78 -61.80 5.48
C GLY A 413 -38.76 -62.46 4.55
N GLN A 414 -37.49 -62.54 4.96
CA GLN A 414 -36.63 -63.69 4.66
C GLN A 414 -35.70 -63.99 5.82
N THR A 415 -36.02 -65.06 6.56
CA THR A 415 -35.11 -65.71 7.50
C THR A 415 -33.92 -66.28 6.72
N LYS A 416 -32.75 -65.65 6.81
CA LYS A 416 -31.49 -66.32 6.45
C LYS A 416 -31.29 -67.54 7.36
N PRO A 417 -30.63 -68.61 6.90
CA PRO A 417 -30.33 -69.76 7.75
C PRO A 417 -29.55 -69.30 8.98
N ILE A 418 -29.96 -69.79 10.15
CA ILE A 418 -29.24 -69.60 11.42
C ILE A 418 -27.85 -70.25 11.24
N GLU A 419 -26.80 -69.44 11.14
CA GLU A 419 -25.43 -69.92 11.29
C GLU A 419 -25.17 -70.13 12.79
N PHE A 420 -24.91 -71.38 13.17
CA PHE A 420 -24.49 -71.72 14.52
C PHE A 420 -23.09 -71.14 14.78
N THR A 421 -23.00 -70.08 15.57
CA THR A 421 -21.74 -69.74 16.22
C THR A 421 -21.54 -70.74 17.36
N ALA A 422 -20.37 -71.39 17.38
CA ALA A 422 -19.97 -72.24 18.49
C ALA A 422 -19.97 -71.40 19.78
N ALA A 423 -20.64 -71.92 20.81
CA ALA A 423 -20.65 -71.33 22.13
C ALA A 423 -19.22 -71.19 22.67
N THR A 424 -18.81 -69.96 22.98
CA THR A 424 -17.76 -69.69 23.96
C THR A 424 -18.39 -68.92 25.09
N ASP A 425 -18.38 -69.56 26.27
CA ASP A 425 -18.97 -69.10 27.52
C ASP A 425 -18.70 -67.63 27.82
N ASN A 426 -19.78 -66.84 27.89
CA ASN A 426 -19.83 -65.71 28.80
C ASN A 426 -20.32 -66.25 30.15
N ASN A 427 -19.42 -66.29 31.14
CA ASN A 427 -19.83 -66.15 32.52
C ASN A 427 -19.68 -64.67 32.88
N ASP A 428 -20.83 -64.04 33.08
CA ASP A 428 -21.00 -62.76 33.74
C ASP A 428 -20.24 -62.70 35.07
N ALA A 429 -19.66 -61.54 35.38
CA ALA A 429 -20.02 -60.78 36.59
C ALA A 429 -19.07 -59.61 36.78
N ASP A 430 -19.66 -58.44 36.97
CA ASP A 430 -19.07 -57.25 37.52
C ASP A 430 -18.16 -57.54 38.73
N LYS A 431 -16.98 -56.90 38.73
CA LYS A 431 -16.36 -56.35 39.93
C LYS A 431 -15.23 -55.39 39.58
N GLU A 432 -15.51 -54.13 39.89
CA GLU A 432 -14.61 -53.10 40.42
C GLU A 432 -13.15 -53.55 40.61
N LYS A 433 -12.24 -52.77 40.02
CA LYS A 433 -11.03 -52.31 40.70
C LYS A 433 -10.47 -51.08 40.01
N GLU A 434 -10.65 -49.96 40.69
CA GLU A 434 -9.80 -48.79 40.58
C GLU A 434 -8.34 -49.21 40.81
N GLU A 435 -7.44 -48.84 39.92
CA GLU A 435 -6.03 -48.66 40.27
C GLU A 435 -5.59 -47.27 39.83
N HIS A 436 -5.71 -46.35 40.79
CA HIS A 436 -4.94 -45.13 40.84
C HIS A 436 -3.45 -45.47 40.76
N LYS A 437 -2.73 -44.95 39.75
CA LYS A 437 -1.28 -44.79 39.84
C LYS A 437 -0.95 -43.32 40.01
N GLU A 438 -0.89 -42.98 41.28
CA GLU A 438 -0.36 -41.76 41.87
C GLU A 438 1.15 -41.61 41.57
N TYR A 439 1.58 -40.37 41.58
CA TYR A 439 2.94 -39.89 41.32
C TYR A 439 4.01 -40.52 42.23
N GLY A 440 5.21 -40.72 41.67
CA GLY A 440 6.40 -41.04 42.46
C GLY A 440 7.70 -40.76 41.69
N LEU A 441 8.36 -39.65 42.04
CA LEU A 441 9.77 -39.39 41.71
C LEU A 441 10.67 -40.41 42.45
N SER A 442 11.57 -41.09 41.75
CA SER A 442 12.86 -41.48 42.35
C SER A 442 13.97 -41.67 41.30
N LYS A 443 14.99 -40.84 41.50
CA LYS A 443 16.36 -40.87 40.98
C LYS A 443 17.08 -42.25 41.02
N LYS A 444 18.20 -42.26 40.28
CA LYS A 444 19.42 -43.09 40.39
C LYS A 444 19.45 -44.35 39.53
N ASP A 445 20.58 -44.79 39.01
CA ASP A 445 21.93 -44.28 38.68
C ASP A 445 22.52 -45.43 37.84
N ASP A 446 23.41 -45.10 36.89
CA ASP A 446 24.52 -45.91 36.35
C ASP A 446 24.36 -47.41 36.09
N LEU A 447 24.46 -47.79 34.80
CA LEU A 447 25.60 -48.55 34.25
C LEU A 447 25.65 -48.49 32.71
#